data_AF-A0A6I9PAZ4-F1
#
_entry.id   AF-A0A6I9PAZ4-F1
#
_cell.length_a   1.000
_cell.length_b   1.000
_cell.length_c   1.000
_cell.angle_alpha   90.00
_cell.angle_beta   90.00
_cell.angle_gamma   90.00
#
_symmetry.space_group_name_H-M   'P 1'
#
loop_
_entity.id
_entity.type
_entity.pdbx_description
1 polymer ?
#
loop_
_entity_poly.entity_id
_entity_poly.type
_entity_poly.pdbx_seq_one_letter_code
_entity_poly.pdbx_strand_id
1 'polypeptide(L)'
;MEVERRYVEKFWKEVRVGDFIRLRCNEILPADVLLLSSSDPDRLCHIETATLDGETNLKQRQVVRSFLDLDCDFDPLKYNGIIECEKPNNDLNRFRGYIVHRSGRRDALYKENLLLRGCTIRNTEEAVGIIIYAGHETKAMLNNNGPRYKRSKLERQMNVHVFWCVIILLVMCLFTAI
;
A
#
# COMPACT_ATOMS: atom_id res chain seq x y z
N MET A 1 -25.64 -24.46 -0.49
CA MET A 1 -25.31 -23.09 -0.91
C MET A 1 -24.12 -23.20 -1.84
N GLU A 2 -24.35 -23.09 -3.14
CA GLU A 2 -23.27 -23.05 -4.12
C GLU A 2 -22.56 -21.70 -3.97
N VAL A 3 -21.31 -21.73 -3.51
CA VAL A 3 -20.48 -20.53 -3.47
C VAL A 3 -20.18 -20.17 -4.92
N GLU A 4 -20.77 -19.08 -5.39
CA GLU A 4 -20.62 -18.60 -6.75
C GLU A 4 -19.14 -18.31 -7.03
N ARG A 5 -18.55 -19.08 -7.96
CA ARG A 5 -17.11 -19.13 -8.26
C ARG A 5 -16.66 -17.96 -9.14
N ARG A 6 -16.89 -16.73 -8.69
CA ARG A 6 -16.59 -15.55 -9.51
C ARG A 6 -16.03 -14.41 -8.67
N TYR A 7 -15.01 -13.75 -9.20
CA TYR A 7 -14.58 -12.46 -8.69
C TYR A 7 -15.72 -11.45 -8.85
N VAL A 8 -16.04 -10.75 -7.77
CA VAL A 8 -17.07 -9.71 -7.73
C VAL A 8 -16.39 -8.37 -7.56
N GLU A 9 -16.85 -7.37 -8.31
CA GLU A 9 -16.38 -6.00 -8.15
C GLU A 9 -16.84 -5.44 -6.80
N LYS A 10 -15.90 -4.89 -6.04
CA LYS A 10 -16.14 -4.29 -4.71
C LYS A 10 -15.40 -2.98 -4.56
N PHE A 11 -15.89 -2.13 -3.68
CA PHE A 11 -15.19 -0.90 -3.33
C PHE A 11 -13.97 -1.20 -2.46
N TRP A 12 -12.91 -0.38 -2.59
CA TRP A 12 -11.67 -0.55 -1.82
C TRP A 12 -11.88 -0.56 -0.30
N LYS A 13 -12.91 0.13 0.20
CA LYS A 13 -13.26 0.16 1.64
C LYS A 13 -13.76 -1.19 2.18
N GLU A 14 -14.19 -2.09 1.31
CA GLU A 14 -14.77 -3.39 1.68
C GLU A 14 -13.74 -4.51 1.71
N VAL A 15 -12.54 -4.21 1.21
CA VAL A 15 -11.43 -5.13 1.04
C VAL A 15 -10.75 -5.41 2.38
N ARG A 16 -10.49 -6.68 2.68
CA ARG A 16 -9.91 -7.13 3.95
C ARG A 16 -8.65 -7.98 3.76
N VAL A 17 -7.84 -8.06 4.81
CA VAL A 17 -6.68 -8.96 4.85
C VAL A 17 -7.15 -10.40 4.68
N GLY A 18 -6.46 -11.15 3.81
CA GLY A 18 -6.81 -12.51 3.45
C GLY A 18 -7.77 -12.64 2.26
N ASP A 19 -8.35 -11.54 1.77
CA ASP A 19 -9.17 -11.58 0.55
C ASP A 19 -8.27 -11.85 -0.68
N PHE A 20 -8.78 -12.66 -1.60
CA PHE A 20 -8.18 -12.83 -2.92
C PHE A 20 -8.69 -11.74 -3.85
N ILE A 21 -7.77 -11.11 -4.56
CA ILE A 21 -8.06 -10.04 -5.50
C ILE A 21 -7.48 -10.39 -6.87
N ARG A 22 -8.28 -10.14 -7.90
CA ARG A 22 -7.86 -10.15 -9.30
C ARG A 22 -7.68 -8.70 -9.74
N LEU A 23 -6.51 -8.39 -10.27
CA LEU A 23 -6.12 -7.07 -10.71
C LEU A 23 -5.84 -7.11 -12.21
N ARG A 24 -6.25 -6.07 -12.92
CA ARG A 24 -6.05 -5.96 -14.38
C ARG A 24 -4.98 -4.95 -14.74
N CYS A 25 -4.50 -5.01 -15.98
CA CYS A 25 -3.60 -4.01 -16.52
C CYS A 25 -4.16 -2.59 -16.36
N ASN A 26 -3.30 -1.65 -15.95
CA ASN A 26 -3.59 -0.24 -15.68
C ASN A 26 -4.48 0.03 -14.46
N GLU A 27 -4.75 -0.97 -13.61
CA GLU A 27 -5.42 -0.75 -12.34
C GLU A 27 -4.45 -0.35 -11.22
N ILE A 28 -4.94 0.51 -10.33
CA ILE A 28 -4.21 0.95 -9.14
C ILE A 28 -4.48 -0.05 -8.01
N LEU A 29 -3.42 -0.44 -7.31
CA LEU A 29 -3.54 -1.37 -6.20
C LEU A 29 -4.21 -0.75 -4.96
N PRO A 30 -5.27 -1.38 -4.42
CA PRO A 30 -6.01 -0.86 -3.27
C PRO A 30 -5.30 -1.09 -1.93
N ALA A 31 -4.44 -2.10 -1.86
CA ALA A 31 -3.86 -2.64 -0.64
C ALA A 31 -2.47 -3.23 -0.95
N ASP A 32 -1.75 -3.71 0.07
CA ASP A 32 -0.51 -4.45 -0.15
C ASP A 32 -0.86 -5.92 -0.41
N VAL A 33 -0.49 -6.40 -1.60
CA VAL A 33 -0.94 -7.69 -2.16
C VAL A 33 0.26 -8.59 -2.41
N LEU A 34 0.20 -9.82 -1.92
CA LEU A 34 1.17 -10.86 -2.27
C LEU A 34 0.77 -11.47 -3.63
N LEU A 35 1.70 -11.47 -4.57
CA LEU A 35 1.49 -11.95 -5.94
C LEU A 35 1.50 -13.48 -5.99
N LEU A 36 0.36 -14.08 -6.36
CA LEU A 36 0.16 -15.53 -6.40
C LEU A 36 0.09 -16.10 -7.82
N SER A 37 -0.37 -15.30 -8.78
CA SER A 37 -0.38 -15.65 -10.21
C SER A 37 -0.24 -14.40 -11.06
N SER A 38 0.33 -14.57 -12.25
CA SER A 38 0.43 -13.56 -13.29
C SER A 38 0.15 -14.20 -14.65
N SER A 39 -0.47 -13.44 -15.55
CA SER A 39 -0.68 -13.80 -16.95
C SER A 39 0.60 -13.75 -17.79
N ASP A 40 1.68 -13.16 -17.27
CA ASP A 40 2.96 -13.07 -17.96
C ASP A 40 3.64 -14.46 -18.05
N PRO A 41 4.21 -14.84 -19.22
CA PRO A 41 4.88 -16.13 -19.40
C PRO A 41 6.03 -16.39 -18.43
N ASP A 42 6.74 -15.33 -18.00
CA ASP A 42 7.86 -15.43 -17.06
C ASP A 42 7.38 -15.43 -15.58
N ARG A 43 6.07 -15.46 -15.35
CA ARG A 43 5.42 -15.34 -14.02
C ARG A 43 5.83 -14.05 -13.29
N LEU A 44 6.01 -12.98 -14.07
CA LEU A 44 6.34 -11.65 -13.59
C LEU A 44 5.11 -10.73 -13.63
N CYS A 45 5.10 -9.70 -12.79
CA CYS A 45 4.15 -8.60 -12.87
C CYS A 45 4.93 -7.30 -12.84
N HIS A 46 4.71 -6.43 -13.82
CA HIS A 46 5.36 -5.12 -13.85
C HIS A 46 4.47 -4.10 -13.16
N ILE A 47 5.06 -3.35 -12.24
CA ILE A 47 4.37 -2.28 -11.53
C ILE A 47 5.08 -0.96 -11.74
N GLU A 48 4.29 0.09 -11.92
CA GLU A 48 4.76 1.46 -11.92
C GLU A 48 4.63 2.03 -10.51
N THR A 49 5.72 2.61 -9.99
CA THR A 49 5.80 3.15 -8.61
C THR A 49 5.82 4.67 -8.54
N ALA A 50 5.52 5.37 -9.66
CA ALA A 50 5.55 6.83 -9.74
C ALA A 50 4.75 7.54 -8.63
N THR A 51 3.69 6.92 -8.12
CA THR A 51 2.86 7.42 -7.01
C THR A 51 3.50 7.28 -5.62
N LEU A 52 4.48 6.39 -5.46
CA LEU A 52 5.14 6.10 -4.18
C LEU A 52 6.52 6.76 -4.05
N ASP A 53 7.35 6.67 -5.08
CA ASP A 53 8.74 7.14 -5.06
C ASP A 53 9.07 8.17 -6.15
N GLY A 54 8.12 8.45 -7.06
CA GLY A 54 8.33 9.38 -8.17
C GLY A 54 9.18 8.80 -9.31
N GLU A 55 9.52 7.50 -9.26
CA GLU A 55 10.25 6.83 -10.34
C GLU A 55 9.28 6.42 -11.46
N THR A 56 9.63 6.71 -12.71
CA THR A 56 8.84 6.34 -13.90
C THR A 56 9.17 4.95 -14.44
N ASN A 57 10.19 4.29 -13.89
CA ASN A 57 10.61 2.97 -14.33
C ASN A 57 9.65 1.89 -13.80
N LEU A 58 9.41 0.90 -14.64
CA LEU A 58 8.67 -0.29 -14.24
C LEU A 58 9.54 -1.16 -13.34
N LYS A 59 8.99 -1.58 -12.20
CA LYS A 59 9.61 -2.55 -11.30
C LYS A 59 8.98 -3.91 -11.53
N GLN A 60 9.82 -4.94 -11.63
CA GLN A 60 9.38 -6.33 -11.76
C GLN A 60 9.07 -6.92 -10.39
N ARG A 61 7.98 -7.67 -10.32
CA ARG A 61 7.57 -8.47 -9.16
C ARG A 61 7.35 -9.89 -9.64
N GLN A 62 7.69 -10.87 -8.82
CA GLN A 62 7.65 -12.28 -9.19
C GLN A 62 6.62 -13.02 -8.35
N VAL A 63 5.86 -13.90 -9.01
CA VAL A 63 4.97 -14.83 -8.32
C VAL A 63 5.76 -15.61 -7.25
N VAL A 64 5.13 -15.87 -6.11
CA VAL A 64 5.77 -16.63 -5.02
C VAL A 64 6.26 -17.99 -5.53
N ARG A 65 7.42 -18.42 -5.03
CA ARG A 65 8.10 -19.64 -5.51
C ARG A 65 7.22 -20.89 -5.44
N SER A 66 6.34 -20.97 -4.44
CA SER A 66 5.40 -22.06 -4.27
C SER A 66 4.47 -22.27 -5.48
N PHE A 67 4.24 -21.22 -6.26
CA PHE A 67 3.28 -21.22 -7.37
C PHE A 67 3.92 -21.01 -8.75
N LEU A 68 5.26 -20.99 -8.85
CA LEU A 68 5.95 -20.84 -10.13
C LEU A 68 5.76 -22.07 -11.03
N ASP A 69 5.85 -23.27 -10.46
CA ASP A 69 5.83 -24.54 -11.19
C ASP A 69 4.42 -25.11 -11.41
N LEU A 70 3.35 -24.34 -11.13
CA LEU A 70 2.02 -24.80 -11.50
C LEU A 70 1.80 -24.61 -12.99
N ASP A 71 1.56 -25.71 -13.68
CA ASP A 71 1.12 -25.73 -15.08
C ASP A 71 -0.30 -25.18 -15.26
N CYS A 72 -1.07 -25.06 -14.18
CA CYS A 72 -2.44 -24.55 -14.20
C CYS A 72 -2.56 -23.18 -13.50
N ASP A 73 -3.57 -22.43 -13.90
CA ASP A 73 -3.91 -21.17 -13.25
C ASP A 73 -4.17 -21.38 -11.75
N PHE A 74 -3.65 -20.45 -10.95
CA PHE A 74 -3.86 -20.45 -9.52
C PHE A 74 -5.36 -20.39 -9.20
N ASP A 75 -5.84 -21.38 -8.45
CA ASP A 75 -7.22 -21.47 -7.99
C ASP A 75 -7.30 -21.07 -6.50
N PRO A 76 -7.82 -19.87 -6.18
CA PRO A 76 -7.94 -19.41 -4.80
C PRO A 76 -8.73 -20.35 -3.89
N LEU A 77 -9.68 -21.13 -4.44
CA LEU A 77 -10.52 -22.03 -3.66
C LEU A 77 -9.77 -23.28 -3.19
N LYS A 78 -8.70 -23.65 -3.91
CA LYS A 78 -7.83 -24.77 -3.55
C LYS A 78 -6.67 -24.35 -2.66
N TYR A 79 -6.46 -23.03 -2.50
CA TYR A 79 -5.40 -22.52 -1.66
C TYR A 79 -5.61 -22.93 -0.21
N ASN A 80 -4.59 -23.57 0.37
CA ASN A 80 -4.65 -24.13 1.70
C ASN A 80 -3.27 -24.04 2.35
N GLY A 81 -2.84 -22.79 2.55
CA GLY A 81 -1.58 -22.44 3.21
C GLY A 81 -1.81 -21.34 4.24
N ILE A 82 -0.87 -21.23 5.18
CA ILE A 82 -0.84 -20.13 6.17
C ILE A 82 0.27 -19.17 5.77
N ILE A 83 -0.04 -17.88 5.68
CA ILE A 83 0.96 -16.85 5.39
C ILE A 83 1.35 -16.19 6.71
N GLU A 84 2.60 -16.36 7.11
CA GLU A 84 3.20 -15.68 8.25
C GLU A 84 4.09 -14.55 7.74
N CYS A 85 3.89 -13.32 8.18
CA CYS A 85 4.70 -12.18 7.76
C CYS A 85 5.06 -11.28 8.94
N GLU A 86 6.06 -10.42 8.73
CA GLU A 86 6.44 -9.41 9.72
C GLU A 86 5.28 -8.44 10.03
N LYS A 87 5.37 -7.70 11.13
CA LYS A 87 4.36 -6.67 11.44
C LYS A 87 4.41 -5.53 10.40
N PRO A 88 3.26 -4.86 10.14
CA PRO A 88 3.22 -3.66 9.32
C PRO A 88 4.28 -2.65 9.73
N ASN A 89 5.04 -2.13 8.76
CA ASN A 89 6.11 -1.16 8.97
C ASN A 89 6.21 -0.22 7.76
N ASN A 90 6.93 0.89 7.90
CA ASN A 90 7.06 1.93 6.87
C ASN A 90 8.21 1.70 5.87
N ASP A 91 8.97 0.60 6.00
CA ASP A 91 10.05 0.30 5.06
C ASP A 91 9.48 -0.29 3.76
N LEU A 92 9.39 0.55 2.72
CA LEU A 92 8.91 0.17 1.38
C LEU A 92 9.83 -0.85 0.69
N ASN A 93 11.09 -0.94 1.10
CA ASN A 93 12.11 -1.78 0.47
C ASN A 93 12.31 -3.12 1.17
N ARG A 94 11.60 -3.37 2.28
CA ARG A 94 11.72 -4.60 3.05
C ARG A 94 10.37 -5.27 3.21
N PHE A 95 10.35 -6.56 2.94
CA PHE A 95 9.26 -7.45 3.33
C PHE A 95 9.85 -8.81 3.62
N ARG A 96 9.40 -9.44 4.72
CA ARG A 96 9.80 -10.79 5.11
C ARG A 96 8.59 -11.57 5.58
N GLY A 97 8.44 -12.78 5.06
CA GLY A 97 7.41 -13.71 5.49
C GLY A 97 7.68 -15.12 4.96
N TYR A 98 6.76 -16.03 5.24
CA TYR A 98 6.80 -17.42 4.81
C TYR A 98 5.38 -17.90 4.49
N ILE A 99 5.25 -18.70 3.44
CA ILE A 99 4.08 -19.56 3.25
C ILE A 99 4.37 -20.89 3.94
N VAL A 100 3.56 -21.23 4.93
CA VAL A 100 3.60 -22.52 5.63
C VAL A 100 2.56 -23.44 4.98
N HIS A 101 3.07 -24.44 4.26
CA HIS A 101 2.25 -25.49 3.65
C HIS A 101 1.83 -26.53 4.68
N ARG A 102 0.74 -27.26 4.42
CA ARG A 102 0.32 -28.39 5.28
C ARG A 102 1.37 -29.49 5.41
N SER A 103 2.26 -29.63 4.43
CA SER A 103 3.39 -30.55 4.48
C SER A 103 4.48 -30.14 5.49
N GLY A 104 4.36 -28.97 6.12
CA GLY A 104 5.39 -28.37 6.96
C GLY A 104 6.48 -27.62 6.19
N ARG A 105 6.45 -27.65 4.84
CA ARG A 105 7.36 -26.88 4.00
C ARG A 105 7.10 -25.38 4.19
N ARG A 106 8.18 -24.61 4.33
CA ARG A 106 8.15 -23.15 4.45
C ARG A 106 8.82 -22.50 3.24
N ASP A 107 8.06 -21.73 2.49
CA ASP A 107 8.58 -21.00 1.33
C ASP A 107 8.70 -19.52 1.68
N ALA A 108 9.92 -18.98 1.61
CA ALA A 108 10.20 -17.60 2.01
C ALA A 108 9.62 -16.58 1.03
N LEU A 109 9.10 -15.48 1.59
CA LEU A 109 8.52 -14.35 0.90
C LEU A 109 9.38 -13.10 1.09
N TYR A 110 9.57 -12.36 0.01
CA TYR A 110 10.39 -11.16 -0.02
C TYR A 110 9.66 -10.01 -0.72
N LYS A 111 10.30 -8.82 -0.76
CA LYS A 111 9.69 -7.63 -1.39
C LYS A 111 9.31 -7.90 -2.85
N GLU A 112 10.07 -8.73 -3.55
CA GLU A 112 9.85 -9.08 -4.95
C GLU A 112 8.50 -9.74 -5.18
N ASN A 113 7.91 -10.36 -4.15
CA ASN A 113 6.59 -10.98 -4.21
C ASN A 113 5.45 -10.05 -3.80
N LEU A 114 5.76 -8.87 -3.25
CA LEU A 114 4.77 -7.94 -2.71
C LEU A 114 4.52 -6.78 -3.69
N LEU A 115 3.26 -6.58 -4.03
CA LEU A 115 2.75 -5.41 -4.73
C LEU A 115 2.23 -4.41 -3.69
N LEU A 116 2.67 -3.16 -3.76
CA LEU A 116 2.31 -2.14 -2.76
C LEU A 116 1.06 -1.35 -3.18
N ARG A 117 0.29 -0.90 -2.19
CA ARG A 117 -0.83 0.01 -2.40
C ARG A 117 -0.37 1.25 -3.17
N GLY A 118 -1.18 1.67 -4.15
CA GLY A 118 -0.94 2.89 -4.94
C GLY A 118 -0.07 2.67 -6.17
N CYS A 119 0.65 1.56 -6.27
CA CYS A 119 1.29 1.16 -7.52
C CYS A 119 0.24 0.88 -8.61
N THR A 120 0.64 0.99 -9.87
CA THR A 120 -0.22 0.66 -11.02
C THR A 120 0.33 -0.56 -11.74
N ILE A 121 -0.51 -1.54 -12.07
CA ILE A 121 -0.09 -2.69 -12.88
C ILE A 121 0.12 -2.25 -14.33
N ARG A 122 1.23 -2.67 -14.93
CA ARG A 122 1.57 -2.40 -16.34
C ARG A 122 2.05 -3.68 -16.99
N ASN A 123 1.89 -3.80 -18.30
CA ASN A 123 2.41 -4.92 -19.10
C ASN A 123 1.99 -6.33 -18.62
N THR A 124 0.98 -6.44 -17.77
CA THR A 124 0.43 -7.70 -17.27
C THR A 124 -1.08 -7.60 -17.37
N GLU A 125 -1.70 -8.44 -18.21
CA GLU A 125 -3.15 -8.40 -18.45
C GLU A 125 -3.93 -8.71 -17.17
N GLU A 126 -3.50 -9.73 -16.43
CA GLU A 126 -4.12 -10.18 -15.21
C GLU A 126 -3.09 -10.62 -14.17
N ALA A 127 -3.30 -10.20 -12.93
CA ALA A 127 -2.59 -10.70 -11.77
C ALA A 127 -3.58 -11.13 -10.68
N VAL A 128 -3.30 -12.23 -10.02
CA VAL A 128 -4.07 -12.70 -8.85
C VAL A 128 -3.17 -12.66 -7.64
N GLY A 129 -3.71 -12.15 -6.53
CA GLY A 129 -2.99 -12.07 -5.28
C GLY A 129 -3.88 -12.13 -4.06
N ILE A 130 -3.24 -12.19 -2.91
CA ILE A 130 -3.89 -12.18 -1.59
C ILE A 130 -3.45 -10.97 -0.80
N ILE A 131 -4.39 -10.37 -0.08
CA ILE A 131 -4.14 -9.11 0.61
C ILE A 131 -3.45 -9.38 1.95
N ILE A 132 -2.29 -8.77 2.11
CA ILE A 132 -1.45 -8.92 3.31
C ILE A 132 -1.69 -7.77 4.29
N TYR A 133 -1.71 -6.53 3.79
CA TYR A 133 -2.00 -5.35 4.60
C TYR A 133 -3.07 -4.50 3.92
N ALA A 134 -4.02 -3.98 4.71
CA ALA A 134 -5.13 -3.17 4.22
C ALA A 134 -5.25 -1.85 5.00
N GLY A 135 -5.88 -0.84 4.39
CA GLY A 135 -6.17 0.43 5.06
C GLY A 135 -4.91 1.20 5.50
N HIS A 136 -4.84 1.54 6.79
CA HIS A 136 -3.72 2.29 7.38
C HIS A 136 -2.50 1.42 7.66
N GLU A 137 -2.62 0.10 7.58
CA GLU A 137 -1.51 -0.84 7.81
C GLU A 137 -0.66 -1.05 6.56
N THR A 138 -1.11 -0.60 5.38
CA THR A 138 -0.30 -0.68 4.16
C THR A 138 0.97 0.12 4.31
N LYS A 139 2.10 -0.39 3.81
CA LYS A 139 3.41 0.27 3.89
C LYS A 139 3.40 1.68 3.33
N ALA A 140 2.68 1.90 2.22
CA ALA A 140 2.51 3.22 1.61
C ALA A 140 1.84 4.24 2.54
N MET A 141 0.87 3.81 3.35
CA MET A 141 0.21 4.68 4.33
C MET A 141 1.04 4.90 5.58
N LEU A 142 1.78 3.88 6.03
CA LEU A 142 2.72 4.02 7.14
C LEU A 142 3.93 4.90 6.78
N ASN A 143 4.32 4.92 5.50
CA ASN A 143 5.36 5.82 4.98
C ASN A 143 4.84 7.25 4.74
N ASN A 144 3.53 7.48 4.87
CA ASN A 144 2.95 8.81 4.75
C ASN A 144 2.93 9.50 6.12
N ASN A 145 3.62 10.64 6.26
CA ASN A 145 3.71 11.42 7.50
C ASN A 145 2.41 12.17 7.89
N GLY A 146 1.28 11.78 7.28
CA GLY A 146 -0.02 12.37 7.52
C GLY A 146 -0.13 13.83 7.07
N PRO A 147 -1.33 14.41 7.17
CA PRO A 147 -1.55 15.81 6.85
C PRO A 147 -0.86 16.68 7.92
N ARG A 148 0.20 17.39 7.54
CA ARG A 148 0.77 18.44 8.38
C ARG A 148 -0.08 19.69 8.26
N TYR A 149 -0.48 20.25 9.39
CA TYR A 149 -1.12 21.56 9.44
C TYR A 149 -0.16 22.62 8.88
N LYS A 150 -0.52 23.21 7.73
CA LYS A 150 0.25 24.27 7.07
C LYS A 150 -0.36 25.61 7.45
N ARG A 151 0.44 26.50 8.04
CA ARG A 151 0.09 27.93 8.18
C ARG A 151 0.78 28.74 7.09
N SER A 152 0.10 29.76 6.59
CA SER A 152 0.71 30.70 5.65
C SER A 152 1.79 31.52 6.35
N LYS A 153 2.83 31.92 5.59
CA LYS A 153 3.83 32.89 6.07
C LYS A 153 3.15 34.20 6.50
N LEU A 154 2.08 34.61 5.78
CA LEU A 154 1.30 35.79 6.10
C LEU A 154 0.55 35.65 7.41
N GLU A 155 -0.07 34.50 7.68
CA GLU A 155 -0.73 34.26 8.98
C GLU A 155 0.25 34.33 10.15
N ARG A 156 1.47 33.81 9.96
CA ARG A 156 2.53 33.92 10.97
C ARG A 156 2.98 35.37 11.18
N GLN A 157 3.10 36.16 10.11
CA GLN A 157 3.43 37.59 10.19
C GLN A 157 2.30 38.41 10.82
N MET A 158 1.05 38.13 10.48
CA MET A 158 -0.12 38.79 11.06
C MET A 158 -0.15 38.62 12.58
N ASN A 159 0.15 37.42 13.09
CA ASN A 159 0.23 37.19 14.54
C ASN A 159 1.33 38.02 15.21
N VAL A 160 2.45 38.27 14.51
CA VAL A 160 3.51 39.17 15.01
C VAL A 160 3.05 40.63 15.00
N HIS A 161 2.34 41.07 13.95
CA HIS A 161 1.77 42.41 13.91
C HIS A 161 0.73 42.64 15.01
N VAL A 162 -0.14 41.66 15.26
CA VAL A 162 -1.12 41.71 16.36
C VAL A 162 -0.41 41.85 17.71
N PHE A 163 0.68 41.12 17.93
CA PHE A 163 1.48 41.25 19.15
C PHE A 163 2.06 42.66 19.32
N TRP A 164 2.59 43.26 18.25
CA TRP A 164 3.05 44.65 18.27
C TRP A 164 1.93 45.65 18.54
N CYS A 165 0.76 45.47 17.93
CA CYS A 165 -0.41 46.32 18.19
C CYS A 165 -0.83 46.28 19.66
N VAL A 166 -0.84 45.10 20.28
CA VAL A 166 -1.14 44.95 21.72
C VAL A 166 -0.12 45.69 22.59
N ILE A 167 1.18 45.59 22.26
CA ILE A 167 2.24 46.32 22.99
C ILE A 167 2.02 47.84 22.88
N ILE A 168 1.78 48.36 21.68
CA ILE A 168 1.58 49.80 21.46
C ILE A 168 0.34 50.30 22.22
N LEU A 169 -0.76 49.55 22.19
CA LEU A 169 -1.98 49.89 22.93
C LEU A 169 -1.74 49.96 24.44
N LEU A 170 -1.02 48.98 25.01
CA LEU A 170 -0.67 49.00 26.44
C LEU A 170 0.19 50.23 26.80
N VAL A 171 1.15 50.58 25.95
CA VAL A 171 1.99 51.77 26.14
C VAL A 171 1.15 53.06 26.13
N MET A 172 0.23 53.22 25.18
CA MET A 172 -0.66 54.39 25.14
C MET A 172 -1.57 54.48 26.37
N CYS A 173 -2.11 53.36 26.85
CA CYS A 173 -2.91 53.32 28.07
C CYS A 173 -2.08 53.73 29.31
N LEU A 174 -0.83 53.30 29.40
CA LEU A 174 0.06 53.70 30.50
C LEU A 174 0.37 55.20 30.46
N PHE A 175 0.65 55.77 29.29
CA PHE A 175 0.91 57.21 29.15
C PHE A 175 -0.32 58.09 29.42
N THR A 176 -1.52 57.60 29.15
CA THR A 176 -2.77 58.33 29.43
C THR A 176 -3.24 58.18 30.87
N ALA A 177 -2.78 57.17 31.60
CA ALA A 177 -3.10 56.94 33.00
C ALA A 177 -2.21 57.74 33.98
N ILE A 178 -1.06 58.23 33.52
CA ILE A 178 -0.12 59.10 34.26
C ILE A 178 -0.54 60.57 34.06
#